data_AF-A0A7X3UZA0-F1
#
_entry.id   AF-A0A7X3UZA0-F1
#
_cell.length_a   1.000
_cell.length_b   1.000
_cell.length_c   1.000
_cell.angle_alpha   90.00
_cell.angle_beta   90.00
_cell.angle_gamma   90.00
#
_symmetry.space_group_name_H-M   'P 1'
#
loop_
_entity.id
_entity.type
_entity.pdbx_description
1 polymer ?
#
loop_
_entity_poly.entity_id
_entity_poly.type
_entity_poly.pdbx_seq_one_letter_code
_entity_poly.pdbx_strand_id
1 'polypeptide(L)'
;MKCPRWSVPLLIGALAAAGAPVALGAQGNLSQVVDDWEGRYEVARDNYQAAYQEWEYYESRWQQLMEEFGRAQAADDERRTTEILAQLQDLSQERDRAESALRIRKDEWHDASEGLISALEARIELQVQQMERSPVGSNPDLLDEYNLYSGRLREVESETETELGPRRELELRPMPDMQIQPDDTRGEINFKIRNLQNRITVLEDVSSELDGKIAQLENRQRWERTRDDFDASLQGFDVIVVPVTPRSGTTTAVGDTTAVDLALEPLETRIARLTGLRDDVLERIEQLEEKVEDFQREAERRP
;
A
#
# COMPACT_ATOMS: atom_id res chain seq x y z
N MET A 1 41.70 -5.47 -28.70
CA MET A 1 41.05 -4.92 -27.48
C MET A 1 39.57 -5.24 -27.57
N LYS A 2 39.08 -6.18 -26.75
CA LYS A 2 37.69 -6.67 -26.76
C LYS A 2 37.02 -6.19 -25.47
N CYS A 3 36.01 -5.34 -25.57
CA CYS A 3 35.19 -4.92 -24.44
C CYS A 3 34.21 -6.05 -24.07
N PRO A 4 33.96 -6.32 -22.78
CA PRO A 4 32.92 -7.25 -22.38
C PRO A 4 31.56 -6.54 -22.41
N ARG A 5 30.63 -7.09 -23.21
CA ARG A 5 29.20 -6.77 -23.13
C ARG A 5 28.67 -7.34 -21.82
N TRP A 6 28.26 -6.48 -20.89
CA TRP A 6 27.44 -6.87 -19.75
C TRP A 6 25.99 -6.93 -20.20
N SER A 7 25.50 -8.15 -20.39
CA SER A 7 24.09 -8.46 -20.57
C SER A 7 23.40 -8.40 -19.21
N VAL A 8 22.61 -7.34 -18.99
CA VAL A 8 21.66 -7.22 -17.89
C VAL A 8 20.44 -8.09 -18.24
N PRO A 9 20.05 -9.10 -17.44
CA PRO A 9 18.79 -9.77 -17.64
C PRO A 9 17.67 -8.85 -17.14
N LEU A 10 16.88 -8.32 -18.08
CA LEU A 10 15.56 -7.75 -17.84
C LEU A 10 14.62 -8.89 -17.43
N LEU A 11 14.47 -9.09 -16.12
CA LEU A 11 13.40 -9.91 -15.56
C LEU A 11 12.18 -9.01 -15.36
N ILE A 12 11.42 -8.82 -16.43
CA ILE A 12 10.05 -8.31 -16.36
C ILE A 12 9.19 -9.48 -15.88
N GLY A 13 9.01 -9.58 -14.57
CA GLY A 13 7.98 -10.39 -13.95
C GLY A 13 6.78 -9.51 -13.64
N ALA A 14 5.89 -9.32 -14.60
CA ALA A 14 4.57 -8.78 -14.33
C ALA A 14 3.78 -9.83 -13.54
N LEU A 15 3.79 -9.73 -12.22
CA LEU A 15 2.82 -10.42 -11.38
C LEU A 15 1.58 -9.51 -11.33
N ALA A 16 0.67 -9.71 -12.28
CA ALA A 16 -0.69 -9.26 -12.13
C ALA A 16 -1.29 -10.03 -10.95
N ALA A 17 -1.47 -9.37 -9.81
CA ALA A 17 -2.26 -9.86 -8.69
C ALA A 17 -3.74 -9.86 -9.10
N ALA A 18 -4.12 -10.82 -9.94
CA ALA A 18 -5.51 -11.13 -10.20
C ALA A 18 -6.10 -11.72 -8.91
N GLY A 19 -7.12 -11.06 -8.37
CA GLY A 19 -7.96 -11.53 -7.28
C GLY A 19 -8.69 -12.82 -7.64
N ALA A 20 -7.99 -13.94 -7.54
CA ALA A 20 -8.58 -15.26 -7.63
C ALA A 20 -9.10 -15.66 -6.23
N PRO A 21 -10.39 -16.00 -6.09
CA PRO A 21 -10.88 -16.62 -4.87
C PRO A 21 -10.15 -17.96 -4.72
N VAL A 22 -9.36 -18.10 -3.66
CA VAL A 22 -8.64 -19.34 -3.35
C VAL A 22 -9.70 -20.39 -3.03
N ALA A 23 -9.98 -21.25 -4.01
CA ALA A 23 -10.81 -22.41 -3.81
C ALA A 23 -10.18 -23.28 -2.71
N LEU A 24 -10.92 -23.42 -1.60
CA LEU A 24 -10.65 -24.29 -0.45
C LEU A 24 -10.45 -25.75 -0.89
N GLY A 25 -9.22 -26.07 -1.26
CA GLY A 25 -8.84 -27.39 -1.75
C GLY A 25 -7.35 -27.68 -1.51
N ALA A 26 -6.78 -27.27 -0.38
CA ALA A 26 -5.42 -27.67 0.02
C ALA A 26 -5.15 -27.40 1.51
N GLN A 27 -5.60 -28.29 2.41
CA GLN A 27 -5.22 -28.24 3.84
C GLN A 27 -3.70 -28.35 4.08
N GLY A 28 -2.92 -28.82 3.10
CA GLY A 28 -1.46 -28.99 3.21
C GLY A 28 -0.61 -27.85 2.64
N ASN A 29 -1.20 -26.76 2.12
CA ASN A 29 -0.43 -25.73 1.39
C ASN A 29 -0.51 -24.32 2.01
N LEU A 30 -1.32 -24.11 3.06
CA LEU A 30 -1.48 -22.77 3.65
C LEU A 30 -0.27 -22.33 4.48
N SER A 31 0.45 -23.25 5.15
CA SER A 31 1.69 -22.90 5.84
C SER A 31 2.76 -22.42 4.85
N GLN A 32 2.90 -23.12 3.72
CA GLN A 32 3.81 -22.71 2.65
C GLN A 32 3.41 -21.37 2.03
N VAL A 33 2.11 -21.08 1.91
CA VAL A 33 1.62 -19.77 1.46
C VAL A 33 1.99 -18.67 2.46
N VAL A 34 1.87 -18.93 3.78
CA VAL A 34 2.32 -17.98 4.81
C VAL A 34 3.83 -17.75 4.69
N ASP A 35 4.63 -18.81 4.63
CA ASP A 35 6.10 -18.72 4.51
C ASP A 35 6.54 -17.94 3.25
N ASP A 36 5.89 -18.20 2.11
CA ASP A 36 6.14 -17.48 0.85
C ASP A 36 5.82 -15.97 0.99
N TRP A 37 4.73 -15.63 1.67
CA TRP A 37 4.36 -14.23 1.92
C TRP A 37 5.25 -13.57 2.98
N GLU A 38 5.71 -14.30 3.99
CA GLU A 38 6.69 -13.79 4.96
C GLU A 38 8.00 -13.40 4.25
N GLY A 39 8.52 -14.26 3.38
CA GLY A 39 9.71 -13.94 2.60
C GLY A 39 9.53 -12.71 1.70
N ARG A 40 8.36 -12.53 1.10
CA ARG A 40 8.04 -11.32 0.30
C ARG A 40 7.95 -10.08 1.16
N TYR A 41 7.30 -10.19 2.32
CA TYR A 41 7.15 -9.11 3.28
C TYR A 41 8.52 -8.62 3.77
N GLU A 42 9.41 -9.54 4.17
CA GLU A 42 10.76 -9.20 4.64
C GLU A 42 11.58 -8.50 3.55
N VAL A 43 11.60 -9.06 2.34
CA VAL A 43 12.33 -8.45 1.21
C VAL A 43 11.77 -7.07 0.86
N ALA A 44 10.45 -6.90 0.86
CA ALA A 44 9.83 -5.61 0.56
C ALA A 44 10.13 -4.56 1.65
N ARG A 45 10.09 -4.96 2.93
CA ARG A 45 10.48 -4.12 4.07
C ARG A 45 11.94 -3.67 3.97
N ASP A 46 12.85 -4.60 3.71
CA ASP A 46 14.29 -4.29 3.58
C ASP A 46 14.57 -3.36 2.39
N ASN A 47 13.91 -3.59 1.25
CA ASN A 47 14.01 -2.71 0.09
C ASN A 47 13.46 -1.31 0.37
N TYR A 48 12.36 -1.20 1.11
CA TYR A 48 11.82 0.07 1.56
C TYR A 48 12.80 0.80 2.48
N GLN A 49 13.37 0.12 3.48
CA GLN A 49 14.36 0.70 4.39
C GLN A 49 15.60 1.20 3.65
N ALA A 50 16.10 0.44 2.68
CA ALA A 50 17.23 0.86 1.85
C ALA A 50 16.91 2.11 1.03
N ALA A 51 15.73 2.15 0.40
CA ALA A 51 15.27 3.33 -0.35
C ALA A 51 15.05 4.55 0.55
N TYR A 52 14.60 4.34 1.79
CA TYR A 52 14.40 5.41 2.77
C TYR A 52 15.73 6.05 3.16
N GLN A 53 16.75 5.24 3.46
CA GLN A 53 18.10 5.73 3.78
C GLN A 53 18.72 6.50 2.61
N GLU A 54 18.51 6.04 1.37
CA GLU A 54 18.98 6.75 0.18
C GLU A 54 18.27 8.11 0.03
N TRP A 55 16.94 8.15 0.18
CA TRP A 55 16.19 9.39 0.14
C TRP A 55 16.62 10.36 1.25
N GLU A 56 16.81 9.87 2.49
CA GLU A 56 17.25 10.66 3.64
C GLU A 56 18.62 11.30 3.40
N TYR A 57 19.54 10.57 2.75
CA TYR A 57 20.85 11.11 2.36
C TYR A 57 20.69 12.32 1.42
N TYR A 58 19.88 12.20 0.36
CA TYR A 58 19.66 13.30 -0.58
C TYR A 58 18.91 14.49 0.04
N GLU A 59 17.93 14.21 0.90
CA GLU A 59 17.19 15.24 1.65
C GLU A 59 18.12 16.01 2.60
N SER A 60 18.96 15.32 3.37
CA SER A 60 19.93 15.95 4.26
C SER A 60 20.93 16.82 3.48
N ARG A 61 21.42 16.32 2.33
CA ARG A 61 22.33 17.07 1.47
C ARG A 61 21.66 18.31 0.88
N TRP A 62 20.38 18.20 0.50
CA TRP A 62 19.59 19.31 0.00
C TRP A 62 19.43 20.41 1.05
N GLN A 63 19.07 20.05 2.28
CA GLN A 63 18.93 20.98 3.39
C GLN A 63 20.24 21.72 3.69
N GLN A 64 21.37 20.99 3.71
CA GLN A 64 22.70 21.61 3.86
C GLN A 64 23.01 22.63 2.77
N LEU A 65 22.73 22.30 1.50
CA LEU A 65 22.96 23.23 0.39
C LEU A 65 22.04 24.45 0.45
N MET A 66 20.78 24.29 0.87
CA MET A 66 19.85 25.40 1.08
C MET A 66 20.34 26.34 2.20
N GLU A 67 20.91 25.81 3.27
CA GLU A 67 21.52 26.62 4.33
C GLU A 67 22.79 27.34 3.86
N GLU A 68 23.63 26.68 3.05
CA GLU A 68 24.80 27.32 2.44
C GLU A 68 24.39 28.42 1.46
N PHE A 69 23.33 28.20 0.67
CA PHE A 69 22.77 29.19 -0.24
C PHE A 69 22.32 30.44 0.51
N GLY A 70 21.55 30.27 1.59
CA GLY A 70 21.10 31.40 2.42
C GLY A 70 22.27 32.18 3.03
N ARG A 71 23.35 31.49 3.44
CA ARG A 71 24.59 32.12 3.92
C ARG A 71 25.33 32.89 2.82
N ALA A 72 25.46 32.32 1.62
CA ALA A 72 26.12 32.96 0.48
C ALA A 72 25.36 34.20 0.00
N GLN A 73 24.03 34.12 -0.04
CA GLN A 73 23.16 35.25 -0.39
C GLN A 73 23.26 36.37 0.64
N ALA A 74 23.29 36.05 1.95
CA ALA A 74 23.47 37.05 3.00
C ALA A 74 24.86 37.73 2.96
N ALA A 75 25.87 37.06 2.40
CA ALA A 75 27.22 37.57 2.22
C ALA A 75 27.44 38.31 0.88
N ASP A 76 26.41 38.39 0.02
CA ASP A 76 26.48 38.97 -1.33
C ASP A 76 27.57 38.31 -2.22
N ASP A 77 27.84 37.02 -1.99
CA ASP A 77 28.80 36.23 -2.79
C ASP A 77 28.07 35.61 -4.00
N GLU A 78 27.94 36.39 -5.08
CA GLU A 78 27.28 35.97 -6.31
C GLU A 78 27.89 34.70 -6.92
N ARG A 79 29.21 34.56 -6.84
CA ARG A 79 29.92 33.40 -7.40
C ARG A 79 29.54 32.14 -6.63
N ARG A 80 29.61 32.18 -5.30
CA ARG A 80 29.26 31.03 -4.46
C ARG A 80 27.77 30.69 -4.58
N THR A 81 26.92 31.69 -4.66
CA THR A 81 25.48 31.53 -4.90
C THR A 81 25.21 30.78 -6.21
N THR A 82 25.88 31.16 -7.29
CA THR A 82 25.77 30.48 -8.60
C THR A 82 26.26 29.03 -8.53
N GLU A 83 27.39 28.77 -7.85
CA GLU A 83 27.93 27.43 -7.67
C GLU A 83 26.97 26.51 -6.87
N ILE A 84 26.31 27.03 -5.83
CA ILE A 84 25.36 26.27 -5.01
C ILE A 84 24.07 26.00 -5.78
N LEU A 85 23.58 26.96 -6.57
CA LEU A 85 22.40 26.77 -7.41
C LEU A 85 22.58 25.63 -8.42
N ALA A 86 23.75 25.54 -9.04
CA ALA A 86 24.07 24.43 -9.94
C ALA A 86 24.03 23.07 -9.20
N GLN A 87 24.61 23.01 -8.00
CA GLN A 87 24.58 21.79 -7.17
C GLN A 87 23.17 21.41 -6.72
N LEU A 88 22.34 22.40 -6.35
CA LEU A 88 20.93 22.16 -6.03
C LEU A 88 20.20 21.62 -7.26
N GLN A 89 20.40 22.18 -8.45
CA GLN A 89 19.72 21.69 -9.66
C GLN A 89 20.11 20.24 -10.02
N ASP A 90 21.38 19.86 -9.84
CA ASP A 90 21.81 18.48 -10.05
C ASP A 90 21.21 17.54 -8.99
N LEU A 91 21.26 17.96 -7.72
CA LEU A 91 20.74 17.19 -6.59
C LEU A 91 19.22 17.01 -6.63
N SER A 92 18.47 17.98 -7.17
CA SER A 92 17.00 17.88 -7.24
C SER A 92 16.56 16.67 -8.05
N GLN A 93 17.25 16.38 -9.16
CA GLN A 93 16.92 15.23 -10.00
C GLN A 93 17.20 13.91 -9.30
N GLU A 94 18.28 13.82 -8.54
CA GLU A 94 18.64 12.62 -7.77
C GLU A 94 17.66 12.40 -6.61
N ARG A 95 17.32 13.48 -5.90
CA ARG A 95 16.30 13.47 -4.84
C ARG A 95 14.93 13.03 -5.37
N ASP A 96 14.48 13.56 -6.50
CA ASP A 96 13.19 13.20 -7.11
C ASP A 96 13.14 11.72 -7.53
N ARG A 97 14.27 11.19 -8.05
CA ARG A 97 14.41 9.76 -8.36
C ARG A 97 14.35 8.91 -7.10
N ALA A 98 15.08 9.29 -6.04
CA ALA A 98 15.07 8.58 -4.76
C ALA A 98 13.69 8.61 -4.10
N GLU A 99 12.99 9.75 -4.15
CA GLU A 99 11.61 9.86 -3.63
C GLU A 99 10.64 8.96 -4.42
N SER A 100 10.79 8.94 -5.75
CA SER A 100 9.97 8.06 -6.61
C SER A 100 10.24 6.58 -6.32
N ALA A 101 11.51 6.19 -6.15
CA ALA A 101 11.89 4.84 -5.78
C ALA A 101 11.36 4.46 -4.39
N LEU A 102 11.50 5.35 -3.39
CA LEU A 102 10.96 5.16 -2.04
C LEU A 102 9.45 4.91 -2.08
N ARG A 103 8.72 5.67 -2.89
CA ARG A 103 7.27 5.50 -3.06
C ARG A 103 6.92 4.13 -3.64
N ILE A 104 7.59 3.72 -4.71
CA ILE A 104 7.39 2.39 -5.31
C ILE A 104 7.68 1.28 -4.29
N ARG A 105 8.78 1.36 -3.54
CA ARG A 105 9.11 0.37 -2.51
C ARG A 105 8.13 0.36 -1.35
N LYS A 106 7.59 1.53 -1.00
CA LYS A 106 6.53 1.64 0.01
C LYS A 106 5.26 0.92 -0.44
N ASP A 107 4.87 1.08 -1.70
CA ASP A 107 3.71 0.41 -2.27
C ASP A 107 3.94 -1.12 -2.35
N GLU A 108 5.12 -1.57 -2.77
CA GLU A 108 5.51 -2.99 -2.76
C GLU A 108 5.45 -3.61 -1.34
N TRP A 109 5.90 -2.87 -0.32
CA TRP A 109 5.79 -3.31 1.07
C TRP A 109 4.34 -3.37 1.54
N HIS A 110 3.51 -2.42 1.12
CA HIS A 110 2.08 -2.46 1.42
C HIS A 110 1.39 -3.69 0.81
N ASP A 111 1.67 -3.99 -0.46
CA ASP A 111 1.11 -5.15 -1.15
C ASP A 111 1.55 -6.48 -0.50
N ALA A 112 2.82 -6.57 -0.10
CA ALA A 112 3.34 -7.74 0.60
C ALA A 112 2.71 -7.91 2.00
N SER A 113 2.46 -6.79 2.69
CA SER A 113 1.82 -6.78 4.01
C SER A 113 0.36 -7.23 3.93
N GLU A 114 -0.42 -6.71 2.97
CA GLU A 114 -1.80 -7.16 2.72
C GLU A 114 -1.85 -8.66 2.38
N GLY A 115 -0.93 -9.13 1.54
CA GLY A 115 -0.84 -10.55 1.17
C GLY A 115 -0.53 -11.45 2.36
N LEU A 116 0.40 -11.05 3.23
CA LEU A 116 0.75 -11.79 4.44
C LEU A 116 -0.41 -11.80 5.46
N ILE A 117 -1.05 -10.66 5.70
CA ILE A 117 -2.22 -10.54 6.57
C ILE A 117 -3.31 -11.53 6.11
N SER A 118 -3.67 -11.51 4.83
CA SER A 118 -4.68 -12.41 4.28
C SER A 118 -4.30 -13.90 4.40
N ALA A 119 -3.03 -14.24 4.21
CA ALA A 119 -2.54 -15.60 4.39
C ALA A 119 -2.61 -16.07 5.86
N LEU A 120 -2.24 -15.19 6.79
CA LEU A 120 -2.34 -15.45 8.24
C LEU A 120 -3.79 -15.60 8.69
N GLU A 121 -4.69 -14.71 8.27
CA GLU A 121 -6.13 -14.80 8.53
C GLU A 121 -6.70 -16.14 8.07
N ALA A 122 -6.40 -16.56 6.83
CA ALA A 122 -6.87 -17.83 6.27
C ALA A 122 -6.31 -19.05 7.03
N ARG A 123 -5.05 -18.97 7.49
CA ARG A 123 -4.44 -20.03 8.31
C ARG A 123 -5.12 -20.13 9.67
N ILE A 124 -5.37 -18.99 10.31
CA ILE A 124 -6.05 -18.91 11.60
C ILE A 124 -7.49 -19.45 11.48
N GLU A 125 -8.23 -19.07 10.43
CA GLU A 125 -9.58 -19.55 10.18
C GLU A 125 -9.61 -21.08 10.05
N LEU A 126 -8.65 -21.65 9.30
CA LEU A 126 -8.54 -23.10 9.19
C LEU A 126 -8.27 -23.76 10.56
N GLN A 127 -7.43 -23.15 11.40
CA GLN A 127 -7.14 -23.67 12.74
C GLN A 127 -8.37 -23.60 13.65
N VAL A 128 -9.14 -22.50 13.60
CA VAL A 128 -10.42 -22.37 14.30
C VAL A 128 -11.38 -23.49 13.87
N GLN A 129 -11.57 -23.70 12.57
CA GLN A 129 -12.43 -24.79 12.06
C GLN A 129 -11.94 -26.18 12.49
N GLN A 130 -10.63 -26.39 12.66
CA GLN A 130 -10.07 -27.65 13.17
C GLN A 130 -10.34 -27.83 14.67
N MET A 131 -10.19 -26.76 15.45
CA MET A 131 -10.48 -26.75 16.89
C MET A 131 -11.97 -26.89 17.21
N GLU A 132 -12.87 -26.37 16.37
CA GLU A 132 -14.32 -26.60 16.52
C GLU A 132 -14.71 -28.07 16.26
N ARG A 133 -13.97 -28.74 15.36
CA ARG A 133 -14.22 -30.14 14.97
C ARG A 133 -13.55 -31.17 15.89
N SER A 134 -12.67 -30.75 16.80
CA SER A 134 -12.00 -31.62 17.77
C SER A 134 -11.89 -30.93 19.12
N PRO A 135 -12.46 -31.48 20.22
CA PRO A 135 -12.48 -30.80 21.50
C PRO A 135 -11.07 -30.38 21.92
N VAL A 136 -10.92 -29.08 22.25
CA VAL A 136 -9.68 -28.31 22.51
C VAL A 136 -8.66 -29.04 23.42
N GLY A 137 -9.11 -29.98 24.27
CA GLY A 137 -8.22 -30.84 25.08
C GLY A 137 -7.47 -31.95 24.34
N SER A 138 -7.67 -32.13 23.02
CA SER A 138 -7.13 -33.27 22.26
C SER A 138 -5.88 -32.94 21.44
N ASN A 139 -5.53 -31.65 21.27
CA ASN A 139 -4.36 -31.26 20.48
C ASN A 139 -3.80 -29.88 20.92
N PRO A 140 -2.92 -29.85 21.94
CA PRO A 140 -2.31 -28.60 22.42
C PRO A 140 -1.47 -27.88 21.35
N ASP A 141 -0.89 -28.62 20.40
CA ASP A 141 -0.08 -28.06 19.32
C ASP A 141 -0.90 -27.13 18.40
N LEU A 142 -2.20 -27.39 18.21
CA LEU A 142 -3.09 -26.51 17.43
C LEU A 142 -3.33 -25.17 18.11
N LEU A 143 -3.42 -25.14 19.44
CA LEU A 143 -3.62 -23.91 20.19
C LEU A 143 -2.34 -23.07 20.21
N ASP A 144 -1.18 -23.71 20.32
CA ASP A 144 0.12 -23.03 20.25
C ASP A 144 0.37 -22.42 18.86
N GLU A 145 0.07 -23.15 17.78
CA GLU A 145 0.15 -22.58 16.43
C GLU A 145 -0.85 -21.44 16.20
N TYR A 146 -2.09 -21.55 16.72
CA TYR A 146 -3.09 -20.48 16.66
C TYR A 146 -2.58 -19.20 17.34
N ASN A 147 -2.01 -19.34 18.53
CA ASN A 147 -1.43 -18.21 19.27
C ASN A 147 -0.24 -17.59 18.53
N LEU A 148 0.59 -18.42 17.89
CA LEU A 148 1.72 -17.97 17.09
C LEU A 148 1.25 -17.13 15.89
N TYR A 149 0.36 -17.66 15.05
CA TYR A 149 -0.10 -16.93 13.87
C TYR A 149 -0.95 -15.71 14.24
N SER A 150 -1.76 -15.78 15.30
CA SER A 150 -2.52 -14.62 15.79
C SER A 150 -1.61 -13.53 16.35
N GLY A 151 -0.52 -13.91 17.03
CA GLY A 151 0.50 -12.96 17.49
C GLY A 151 1.22 -12.29 16.31
N ARG A 152 1.61 -13.09 15.30
CA ARG A 152 2.27 -12.59 14.09
C ARG A 152 1.36 -11.66 13.28
N LEU A 153 0.07 -11.99 13.17
CA LEU A 153 -0.91 -11.13 12.51
C LEU A 153 -0.97 -9.76 13.18
N ARG A 154 -1.12 -9.70 14.51
CA ARG A 154 -1.14 -8.43 15.25
C ARG A 154 0.13 -7.61 15.06
N GLU A 155 1.28 -8.27 15.02
CA GLU A 155 2.57 -7.61 14.77
C GLU A 155 2.59 -6.97 13.37
N VAL A 156 2.26 -7.73 12.32
CA VAL A 156 2.26 -7.24 10.94
C VAL A 156 1.22 -6.12 10.76
N GLU A 157 0.03 -6.27 11.34
CA GLU A 157 -1.00 -5.23 11.34
C GLU A 157 -0.50 -3.93 12.00
N SER A 158 0.13 -4.05 13.17
CA SER A 158 0.68 -2.90 13.90
C SER A 158 1.83 -2.23 13.16
N GLU A 159 2.75 -3.00 12.57
CA GLU A 159 3.86 -2.49 11.77
C GLU A 159 3.35 -1.78 10.51
N THR A 160 2.39 -2.38 9.80
CA THR A 160 1.76 -1.78 8.61
C THR A 160 1.08 -0.46 8.97
N GLU A 161 0.34 -0.42 10.07
CA GLU A 161 -0.38 0.79 10.46
C GLU A 161 0.54 1.92 10.94
N THR A 162 1.63 1.58 11.65
CA THR A 162 2.56 2.57 12.21
C THR A 162 3.53 3.12 11.16
N GLU A 163 4.09 2.24 10.31
CA GLU A 163 5.19 2.59 9.41
C GLU A 163 4.71 2.90 7.98
N LEU A 164 3.72 2.16 7.48
CA LEU A 164 3.15 2.43 6.16
C LEU A 164 2.08 3.53 6.26
N GLY A 165 1.41 3.67 7.41
CA GLY A 165 0.24 4.53 7.56
C GLY A 165 -0.91 4.04 6.67
N PRO A 166 -2.01 4.80 6.54
CA PRO A 166 -2.99 4.49 5.51
C PRO A 166 -2.29 4.53 4.15
N ARG A 167 -2.37 3.42 3.38
CA ARG A 167 -2.11 3.43 1.92
C ARG A 167 -2.77 4.68 1.42
N ARG A 168 -1.97 5.63 0.91
CA ARG A 168 -2.43 6.97 0.50
C ARG A 168 -3.87 6.86 0.05
N GLU A 169 -4.78 7.49 0.79
CA GLU A 169 -6.13 7.66 0.27
C GLU A 169 -5.94 8.16 -1.16
N LEU A 170 -6.54 7.46 -2.11
CA LEU A 170 -6.38 7.73 -3.53
C LEU A 170 -6.90 9.15 -3.78
N GLU A 171 -6.05 10.14 -3.57
CA GLU A 171 -6.37 11.53 -3.75
C GLU A 171 -6.56 11.72 -5.25
N LEU A 172 -7.82 11.92 -5.64
CA LEU A 172 -8.18 12.30 -7.00
C LEU A 172 -7.44 13.60 -7.32
N ARG A 173 -6.34 13.52 -8.07
CA ARG A 173 -5.61 14.70 -8.48
C ARG A 173 -6.57 15.63 -9.24
N PRO A 174 -6.70 16.91 -8.85
CA PRO A 174 -7.52 17.85 -9.60
C PRO A 174 -6.94 17.99 -10.99
N MET A 175 -7.71 17.57 -12.00
CA MET A 175 -7.30 17.62 -13.40
C MET A 175 -7.86 18.85 -14.10
N PRO A 176 -7.08 19.49 -14.99
CA PRO A 176 -7.54 20.65 -15.75
C PRO A 176 -8.69 20.26 -16.68
N ASP A 177 -9.71 21.12 -16.68
CA ASP A 177 -10.91 20.99 -17.49
C ASP A 177 -10.58 21.25 -18.97
N MET A 178 -10.66 20.21 -19.80
CA MET A 178 -10.43 20.34 -21.24
C MET A 178 -11.72 20.83 -21.90
N GLN A 179 -11.67 21.95 -22.64
CA GLN A 179 -12.82 22.47 -23.39
C GLN A 179 -12.49 22.55 -24.88
N ILE A 180 -13.52 22.37 -25.73
CA ILE A 180 -13.40 22.64 -27.17
C ILE A 180 -13.35 24.15 -27.35
N GLN A 181 -12.32 24.63 -28.02
CA GLN A 181 -12.21 26.02 -28.40
C GLN A 181 -12.81 26.23 -29.80
N PRO A 182 -13.37 27.42 -30.09
CA PRO A 182 -14.00 27.69 -31.39
C PRO A 182 -13.06 27.47 -32.58
N ASP A 183 -11.76 27.68 -32.38
CA ASP A 183 -10.67 27.53 -33.36
C ASP A 183 -10.05 26.13 -33.40
N ASP A 184 -10.47 25.20 -32.54
CA ASP A 184 -9.95 23.84 -32.57
C ASP A 184 -10.24 23.17 -33.92
N THR A 185 -9.19 22.63 -34.52
CA THR A 185 -9.26 21.75 -35.68
C THR A 185 -9.78 20.36 -35.28
N ARG A 186 -10.30 19.61 -36.25
CA ARG A 186 -10.69 18.20 -36.03
C ARG A 186 -9.55 17.35 -35.45
N GLY A 187 -8.31 17.64 -35.81
CA GLY A 187 -7.12 16.99 -35.24
C GLY A 187 -6.93 17.28 -33.75
N GLU A 188 -7.13 18.52 -33.33
CA GLU A 188 -7.03 18.94 -31.92
C GLU A 188 -8.18 18.40 -31.07
N ILE A 189 -9.41 18.34 -31.61
CA ILE A 189 -10.55 17.69 -30.94
C ILE A 189 -10.27 16.20 -30.75
N ASN A 190 -9.77 15.51 -31.78
CA ASN A 190 -9.39 14.09 -31.67
C ASN A 190 -8.26 13.86 -30.65
N PHE A 191 -7.31 14.79 -30.53
CA PHE A 191 -6.28 14.73 -29.50
C PHE A 191 -6.88 14.88 -28.09
N LYS A 192 -7.81 15.82 -27.91
CA LYS A 192 -8.53 16.01 -26.64
C LYS A 192 -9.37 14.76 -26.28
N ILE A 193 -10.06 14.15 -27.25
CA ILE A 193 -10.78 12.87 -27.06
C ILE A 193 -9.86 11.78 -26.54
N ARG A 194 -8.70 11.55 -27.17
CA ARG A 194 -7.75 10.53 -26.70
C ARG A 194 -7.24 10.80 -25.29
N ASN A 195 -7.01 12.06 -24.93
CA ASN A 195 -6.61 12.40 -23.57
C ASN A 195 -7.74 12.13 -22.57
N LEU A 196 -9.00 12.41 -22.91
CA LEU A 196 -10.15 12.09 -22.06
C LEU A 196 -10.33 10.57 -21.92
N GLN A 197 -10.17 9.80 -22.99
CA GLN A 197 -10.21 8.33 -22.94
C GLN A 197 -9.09 7.74 -22.09
N ASN A 198 -7.86 8.23 -22.23
CA ASN A 198 -6.76 7.81 -21.36
C ASN A 198 -7.03 8.16 -19.88
N ARG A 199 -7.75 9.25 -19.60
CA ARG A 199 -8.17 9.61 -18.24
C ARG A 199 -9.22 8.66 -17.69
N ILE A 200 -10.19 8.26 -18.51
CA ILE A 200 -11.18 7.25 -18.14
C ILE A 200 -10.48 5.96 -17.74
N THR A 201 -9.54 5.45 -18.54
CA THR A 201 -8.78 4.23 -18.20
C THR A 201 -8.04 4.35 -16.87
N VAL A 202 -7.40 5.49 -16.58
CA VAL A 202 -6.75 5.71 -15.28
C VAL A 202 -7.75 5.69 -14.13
N LEU A 203 -8.94 6.28 -14.30
CA LEU A 203 -9.97 6.26 -13.27
C LEU A 203 -10.62 4.88 -13.10
N GLU A 204 -10.78 4.11 -14.17
CA GLU A 204 -11.22 2.71 -14.13
C GLU A 204 -10.23 1.85 -13.33
N ASP A 205 -8.93 2.03 -13.57
CA ASP A 205 -7.88 1.36 -12.79
C ASP A 205 -7.96 1.72 -11.30
N VAL A 206 -8.15 3.01 -10.98
CA VAL A 206 -8.34 3.48 -9.59
C VAL A 206 -9.62 2.89 -8.98
N SER A 207 -10.73 2.85 -9.72
CA SER A 207 -11.98 2.25 -9.25
C SER A 207 -11.80 0.77 -8.92
N SER A 208 -11.11 0.02 -9.78
CA SER A 208 -10.81 -1.39 -9.54
C SER A 208 -9.90 -1.58 -8.32
N GLU A 209 -8.95 -0.68 -8.08
CA GLU A 209 -8.08 -0.71 -6.90
C GLU A 209 -8.89 -0.45 -5.61
N LEU A 210 -9.82 0.50 -5.64
CA LEU A 210 -10.73 0.80 -4.52
C LEU A 210 -11.64 -0.38 -4.20
N ASP A 211 -12.20 -1.05 -5.21
CA ASP A 211 -13.02 -2.25 -5.04
C ASP A 211 -12.25 -3.39 -4.37
N GLY A 212 -10.98 -3.58 -4.76
CA GLY A 212 -10.09 -4.52 -4.11
C GLY A 212 -9.88 -4.20 -2.61
N LYS A 213 -9.60 -2.94 -2.28
CA LYS A 213 -9.39 -2.49 -0.89
C LYS A 213 -10.66 -2.60 -0.04
N ILE A 214 -11.82 -2.24 -0.58
CA ILE A 214 -13.11 -2.38 0.12
C ILE A 214 -13.35 -3.86 0.43
N ALA A 215 -13.19 -4.76 -0.56
CA ALA A 215 -13.39 -6.19 -0.36
C ALA A 215 -12.41 -6.77 0.69
N GLN A 216 -11.16 -6.33 0.71
CA GLN A 216 -10.19 -6.70 1.74
C GLN A 216 -10.63 -6.24 3.14
N LEU A 217 -11.04 -4.98 3.30
CA LEU A 217 -11.48 -4.44 4.60
C LEU A 217 -12.79 -5.09 5.07
N GLU A 218 -13.71 -5.41 4.17
CA GLU A 218 -14.93 -6.17 4.50
C GLU A 218 -14.62 -7.60 4.95
N ASN A 219 -13.65 -8.27 4.30
CA ASN A 219 -13.15 -9.56 4.74
C ASN A 219 -12.54 -9.47 6.14
N ARG A 220 -11.69 -8.47 6.37
CA ARG A 220 -11.08 -8.20 7.68
C ARG A 220 -12.13 -7.96 8.76
N GLN A 221 -13.15 -7.15 8.47
CA GLN A 221 -14.26 -6.90 9.41
C GLN A 221 -15.05 -8.17 9.75
N ARG A 222 -15.30 -9.05 8.76
CA ARG A 222 -15.91 -10.36 9.02
C ARG A 222 -15.01 -11.23 9.90
N TRP A 223 -13.72 -11.19 9.65
CA TRP A 223 -12.73 -11.96 10.40
C TRP A 223 -12.61 -11.48 11.85
N GLU A 224 -12.51 -10.17 12.10
CA GLU A 224 -12.46 -9.59 13.45
C GLU A 224 -13.67 -10.01 14.30
N ARG A 225 -14.88 -9.95 13.73
CA ARG A 225 -16.09 -10.42 14.42
C ARG A 225 -16.02 -11.91 14.75
N THR A 226 -15.56 -12.73 13.81
CA THR A 226 -15.42 -14.18 14.00
C THR A 226 -14.39 -14.50 15.07
N ARG A 227 -13.28 -13.74 15.11
CA ARG A 227 -12.25 -13.88 16.14
C ARG A 227 -12.76 -13.44 17.51
N ASP A 228 -13.43 -12.29 17.61
CA ASP A 228 -13.96 -11.81 18.89
C ASP A 228 -14.98 -12.79 19.49
N ASP A 229 -15.85 -13.37 18.65
CA ASP A 229 -16.79 -14.41 19.05
C ASP A 229 -16.06 -15.69 19.53
N PHE A 230 -14.96 -16.07 18.86
CA PHE A 230 -14.16 -17.24 19.24
C PHE A 230 -13.34 -17.00 20.52
N ASP A 231 -12.69 -15.85 20.65
CA ASP A 231 -11.93 -15.43 21.84
C ASP A 231 -12.86 -15.37 23.06
N ALA A 232 -14.09 -14.86 22.90
CA ALA A 232 -15.12 -14.87 23.94
C ALA A 232 -15.56 -16.30 24.31
N SER A 233 -15.68 -17.20 23.33
CA SER A 233 -15.98 -18.62 23.54
C SER A 233 -14.87 -19.33 24.32
N LEU A 234 -13.59 -19.06 24.01
CA LEU A 234 -12.43 -19.60 24.72
C LEU A 234 -12.36 -19.15 26.17
N GLN A 235 -12.79 -17.94 26.50
CA GLN A 235 -12.85 -17.44 27.89
C GLN A 235 -13.99 -18.08 28.71
N GLY A 236 -15.03 -18.61 28.07
CA GLY A 236 -16.15 -19.29 28.71
C GLY A 236 -15.86 -20.75 29.10
N PHE A 237 -14.86 -21.36 28.47
CA PHE A 237 -14.26 -22.62 28.93
C PHE A 237 -13.03 -22.27 29.78
N ASP A 238 -12.84 -22.92 30.92
CA ASP A 238 -11.75 -22.68 31.87
C ASP A 238 -10.40 -23.16 31.29
N VAL A 239 -10.01 -22.65 30.12
CA VAL A 239 -8.74 -22.88 29.46
C VAL A 239 -7.74 -21.96 30.15
N ILE A 240 -6.89 -22.55 30.98
CA ILE A 240 -5.75 -21.87 31.58
C ILE A 240 -4.90 -21.33 30.43
N VAL A 241 -5.04 -20.04 30.13
CA VAL A 241 -4.13 -19.30 29.27
C VAL A 241 -2.80 -19.31 30.00
N VAL A 242 -1.90 -20.21 29.60
CA VAL A 242 -0.53 -20.18 30.10
C VAL A 242 0.07 -18.88 29.58
N PRO A 243 0.50 -17.95 30.45
CA PRO A 243 1.10 -16.72 30.00
C PRO A 243 2.39 -17.08 29.25
N VAL A 244 2.39 -16.88 27.93
CA VAL A 244 3.59 -16.98 27.12
C VAL A 244 4.51 -15.86 27.60
N THR A 245 5.48 -16.22 28.43
CA THR A 245 6.50 -15.27 28.86
C THR A 245 7.32 -14.86 27.63
N PRO A 246 7.50 -13.56 27.38
CA PRO A 246 8.34 -13.12 26.27
C PRO A 246 9.75 -13.62 26.49
N ARG A 247 10.32 -14.26 25.45
CA ARG A 247 11.71 -14.69 25.41
C ARG A 247 12.59 -13.47 25.70
N SER A 248 13.24 -13.52 26.86
CA SER A 248 14.02 -12.41 27.42
C SER A 248 15.09 -11.91 26.45
N GLY A 249 14.96 -10.64 26.08
CA GLY A 249 15.94 -9.83 25.36
C GLY A 249 15.58 -8.36 25.55
N THR A 250 16.09 -7.77 26.62
CA THR A 250 15.99 -6.35 27.04
C THR A 250 14.60 -5.82 27.45
N THR A 251 14.48 -5.63 28.76
CA THR A 251 13.40 -4.97 29.50
C THR A 251 13.15 -3.54 29.04
N THR A 252 11.92 -3.26 28.62
CA THR A 252 11.27 -1.96 28.83
C THR A 252 9.99 -2.19 29.61
N ALA A 253 9.79 -1.35 30.63
CA ALA A 253 8.77 -1.49 31.65
C ALA A 253 7.35 -1.58 31.07
N VAL A 254 6.52 -2.32 31.80
CA VAL A 254 5.05 -2.36 31.72
C VAL A 254 4.53 -0.92 31.70
N GLY A 255 4.28 -0.41 30.49
CA GLY A 255 3.57 0.83 30.23
C GLY A 255 2.12 0.48 29.94
N ASP A 256 1.24 0.96 30.81
CA ASP A 256 -0.18 1.26 30.59
C ASP A 256 -0.76 0.75 29.24
N THR A 257 -1.47 -0.37 29.27
CA THR A 257 -2.25 -0.92 28.15
C THR A 257 -3.45 -0.04 27.76
N THR A 258 -3.52 1.19 28.26
CA THR A 258 -4.51 2.21 27.86
C THR A 258 -4.00 3.16 26.77
N ALA A 259 -2.75 2.99 26.29
CA ALA A 259 -2.16 3.86 25.27
C ALA A 259 -2.33 3.39 23.81
N VAL A 260 -3.00 2.25 23.55
CA VAL A 260 -3.30 1.75 22.18
C VAL A 260 -4.75 2.07 21.77
N ASP A 261 -5.36 3.06 22.44
CA ASP A 261 -6.64 3.66 22.05
C ASP A 261 -6.38 5.04 21.38
N LEU A 262 -5.27 5.13 20.63
CA LEU A 262 -5.11 6.17 19.61
C LEU A 262 -6.18 5.87 18.58
N ALA A 263 -7.36 6.49 18.77
CA ALA A 263 -8.58 6.33 17.99
C ALA A 263 -8.29 6.12 16.50
N LEU A 264 -8.04 4.86 16.15
CA LEU A 264 -8.00 4.39 14.80
C LEU A 264 -9.39 4.61 14.28
N GLU A 265 -9.47 5.20 13.09
CA GLU A 265 -10.76 5.29 12.44
C GLU A 265 -11.34 3.88 12.32
N PRO A 266 -12.55 3.63 12.86
CA PRO A 266 -13.15 2.30 12.82
C PRO A 266 -13.15 1.78 11.38
N LEU A 267 -12.91 0.48 11.19
CA LEU A 267 -12.94 -0.16 9.85
C LEU A 267 -14.22 0.22 9.09
N GLU A 268 -15.34 0.35 9.79
CA GLU A 268 -16.63 0.80 9.26
C GLU A 268 -16.56 2.20 8.62
N THR A 269 -15.90 3.15 9.30
CA THR A 269 -15.76 4.51 8.79
C THR A 269 -14.78 4.56 7.62
N ARG A 270 -13.73 3.73 7.65
CA ARG A 270 -12.77 3.59 6.54
C ARG A 270 -13.37 2.94 5.30
N ILE A 271 -14.18 1.89 5.47
CA ILE A 271 -14.97 1.27 4.38
C ILE A 271 -15.92 2.32 3.81
N ALA A 272 -16.70 3.01 4.64
CA ALA A 272 -17.64 4.02 4.19
C ALA A 272 -16.96 5.16 3.40
N ARG A 273 -15.78 5.60 3.84
CA ARG A 273 -14.98 6.61 3.12
C ARG A 273 -14.51 6.11 1.76
N LEU A 274 -13.95 4.91 1.69
CA LEU A 274 -13.47 4.33 0.44
C LEU A 274 -14.62 4.08 -0.54
N THR A 275 -15.79 3.66 -0.04
CA THR A 275 -17.00 3.54 -0.85
C THR A 275 -17.44 4.90 -1.40
N GLY A 276 -17.43 5.95 -0.58
CA GLY A 276 -17.72 7.30 -1.05
C GLY A 276 -16.75 7.77 -2.15
N LEU A 277 -15.45 7.52 -1.95
CA LEU A 277 -14.43 7.88 -2.94
C LEU A 277 -14.55 7.06 -4.24
N ARG A 278 -14.95 5.79 -4.15
CA ARG A 278 -15.26 4.94 -5.30
C ARG A 278 -16.47 5.48 -6.08
N ASP A 279 -17.53 5.89 -5.39
CA ASP A 279 -18.71 6.47 -6.02
C ASP A 279 -18.37 7.80 -6.72
N ASP A 280 -17.54 8.65 -6.09
CA ASP A 280 -17.03 9.89 -6.70
C ASP A 280 -16.20 9.62 -7.97
N VAL A 281 -15.38 8.56 -7.97
CA VAL A 281 -14.60 8.13 -9.15
C VAL A 281 -15.52 7.68 -10.28
N LEU A 282 -16.54 6.88 -9.96
CA LEU A 282 -17.50 6.39 -10.94
C LEU A 282 -18.32 7.53 -11.57
N GLU A 283 -18.78 8.48 -10.75
CA GLU A 283 -19.46 9.69 -11.25
C GLU A 283 -18.53 10.47 -12.20
N ARG A 284 -17.25 10.56 -11.88
CA ARG A 284 -16.28 11.29 -12.72
C ARG A 284 -15.96 10.56 -14.02
N ILE A 285 -15.97 9.23 -14.03
CA ILE A 285 -15.87 8.43 -15.26
C ILE A 285 -17.06 8.75 -16.17
N GLU A 286 -18.28 8.69 -15.64
CA GLU A 286 -19.51 8.98 -16.38
C GLU A 286 -19.48 10.39 -16.99
N GLN A 287 -19.08 11.40 -16.22
CA GLN A 287 -18.93 12.77 -16.71
C GLN A 287 -17.89 12.89 -17.85
N LEU A 288 -16.80 12.13 -17.79
CA LEU A 288 -15.79 12.12 -18.84
C LEU A 288 -16.25 11.37 -20.09
N GLU A 289 -17.03 10.30 -19.93
CA GLU A 289 -17.64 9.56 -21.04
C GLU A 289 -18.63 10.44 -21.80
N GLU A 290 -19.54 11.13 -21.10
CA GLU A 290 -20.48 12.09 -21.70
C GLU A 290 -19.72 13.18 -22.48
N LYS A 291 -18.62 13.66 -21.90
CA LYS A 291 -17.77 14.67 -22.54
C LYS A 291 -17.03 14.15 -23.77
N VAL A 292 -16.58 12.89 -23.75
CA VAL A 292 -15.99 12.23 -24.92
C VAL A 292 -17.02 12.13 -26.04
N GLU A 293 -18.26 11.74 -25.73
CA GLU A 293 -19.34 11.69 -26.72
C GLU A 293 -19.65 13.07 -27.32
N ASP A 294 -19.71 14.12 -26.49
CA ASP A 294 -19.88 15.50 -26.95
C ASP A 294 -18.75 15.91 -27.91
N PHE A 295 -17.51 15.57 -27.57
CA PHE A 295 -16.34 15.91 -28.40
C PHE A 295 -16.33 15.12 -29.70
N GLN A 296 -16.75 13.84 -29.68
CA GLN A 296 -16.90 13.03 -30.88
C GLN A 296 -17.96 13.62 -31.82
N ARG A 297 -19.13 13.99 -31.27
CA ARG A 297 -20.21 14.64 -32.03
C ARG A 297 -19.75 15.95 -32.69
N GLU A 298 -18.92 16.74 -32.00
CA GLU A 298 -18.35 17.99 -32.56
C GLU A 298 -17.25 17.73 -33.60
N ALA A 299 -16.40 16.72 -33.39
CA ALA A 299 -15.37 16.31 -34.36
C ALA A 299 -15.96 15.80 -35.68
N GLU A 300 -17.15 15.21 -35.66
CA GLU A 300 -17.89 14.76 -36.85
C GLU A 300 -18.54 15.92 -37.61
N ARG A 301 -18.89 17.02 -36.92
CA ARG A 301 -19.50 18.21 -37.52
C ARG A 301 -18.48 19.13 -38.18
N ARG A 302 -17.21 19.05 -37.79
CA ARG A 302 -16.13 19.85 -38.36
C ARG A 302 -15.45 19.13 -39.52
N PRO A 303 -15.28 19.78 -40.68
CA PRO A 303 -14.66 19.19 -41.87
C PRO A 303 -13.20 18.80 -41.65
#